data_AF-A0A8J4LGD1-F1
#
_entry.id   AF-A0A8J4LGD1-F1
#
_cell.length_a   1.000
_cell.length_b   1.000
_cell.length_c   1.000
_cell.angle_alpha   90.00
_cell.angle_beta   90.00
_cell.angle_gamma   90.00
#
_symmetry.space_group_name_H-M   'P 1'
#
loop_
_entity.id
_entity.type
_entity.pdbx_description
1 polymer ?
#
loop_
_entity_poly.entity_id
_entity_poly.type
_entity_poly.pdbx_seq_one_letter_code
_entity_poly.pdbx_strand_id
1 'polypeptide(L)' 'VLIFLSFFFSAPAFSFIYIGGSVEIPNLTYTNDLNDPKSQKFLLQAEAIQSYLAKSYESSFLGKYYLKSVVAAF' A
#
# COMPACT_ATOMS: atom_id res chain seq x y z
N VAL A 1 0.97 -7.85 7.41
CA VAL A 1 0.61 -6.66 6.57
C VAL A 1 0.96 -5.33 7.24
N LEU A 2 1.69 -4.45 6.55
CA LEU A 2 1.93 -3.05 6.95
C LEU A 2 1.69 -2.15 5.72
N ILE A 3 0.69 -1.27 5.77
CA ILE A 3 0.23 -0.35 4.72
C ILE A 3 0.87 1.00 4.97
N PHE A 4 1.62 1.54 4.01
CA PHE A 4 2.09 2.94 4.03
C PHE A 4 1.17 3.83 3.19
N LEU A 5 0.60 4.88 3.78
CA LEU A 5 -0.22 5.90 3.11
C LEU A 5 0.54 7.23 3.04
N SER A 6 0.60 7.85 1.86
CA SER A 6 1.33 9.10 1.63
C SER A 6 0.35 10.25 1.35
N PHE A 7 0.39 11.35 2.12
CA PHE A 7 -0.40 12.58 1.88
C PHE A 7 0.48 13.75 1.39
N PHE A 8 -0.09 14.63 0.54
CA PHE A 8 0.52 15.90 0.08
C PHE A 8 -0.22 17.14 0.65
N PHE A 9 0.48 18.07 1.30
CA PHE A 9 -0.07 19.36 1.73
C PHE A 9 0.76 20.52 1.14
N SER A 10 0.08 21.58 0.69
CA SER A 10 0.71 22.73 0.04
C SER A 10 1.11 23.82 1.06
N ALA A 11 2.41 24.16 1.08
CA ALA A 11 3.16 25.26 1.75
C ALA A 11 3.71 25.05 3.19
N PRO A 12 4.91 25.59 3.56
CA PRO A 12 6.04 26.07 2.75
C PRO A 12 7.24 25.09 2.72
N ALA A 13 7.15 23.93 3.38
CA ALA A 13 8.13 22.84 3.30
C ALA A 13 7.38 21.55 2.99
N PHE A 14 7.74 20.86 1.90
CA PHE A 14 7.09 19.61 1.50
C PHE A 14 7.14 18.60 2.65
N SER A 15 6.00 18.37 3.29
CA SER A 15 5.86 17.39 4.37
C SER A 15 5.09 16.19 3.81
N PHE A 16 5.76 15.04 3.72
CA PHE A 16 5.10 13.77 3.41
C PHE A 16 4.62 13.15 4.72
N ILE A 17 3.33 12.85 4.80
CA ILE A 17 2.77 12.09 5.93
C ILE A 17 2.74 10.62 5.51
N TYR A 18 3.35 9.75 6.33
CA TYR A 18 3.34 8.31 6.16
C TYR A 18 2.44 7.67 7.22
N ILE A 19 1.40 6.93 6.84
CA ILE A 19 0.57 6.17 7.81
C ILE A 19 0.78 4.69 7.58
N GLY A 20 1.22 4.00 8.63
CA GLY A 20 1.40 2.56 8.75
C GLY A 20 0.13 1.84 9.25
N GLY A 21 -0.14 0.60 8.84
CA GLY A 21 -1.18 -0.22 9.48
C GLY A 21 -1.30 -1.65 8.95
N SER A 22 -1.91 -2.56 9.71
CA SER A 22 -2.09 -3.95 9.28
C SER A 22 -3.53 -4.28 8.92
N VAL A 23 -3.72 -5.09 7.88
CA VAL A 23 -5.02 -5.65 7.51
C VAL A 23 -4.88 -7.14 7.25
N GLU A 24 -5.89 -7.91 7.62
CA GLU A 24 -5.97 -9.34 7.31
C GLU A 24 -6.60 -9.54 5.92
N ILE A 25 -6.06 -10.47 5.13
CA ILE A 25 -6.59 -10.81 3.80
C ILE A 25 -7.17 -12.22 3.87
N PRO A 26 -8.50 -12.37 4.06
CA PRO A 26 -9.11 -13.66 4.38
C PRO A 26 -8.95 -14.73 3.29
N ASN A 27 -8.77 -14.32 2.03
CA ASN A 27 -8.63 -15.22 0.88
C ASN A 27 -7.19 -15.38 0.38
N LEU A 28 -6.20 -15.04 1.22
CA LEU A 28 -4.79 -15.23 0.89
C LEU A 28 -4.22 -16.43 1.68
N THR A 29 -3.93 -17.52 0.97
CA THR A 29 -3.18 -18.62 1.58
C THR A 29 -1.71 -18.26 1.66
N TYR A 30 -1.18 -18.19 2.88
CA TYR A 30 0.24 -17.92 3.10
C TYR A 30 1.12 -19.05 2.56
N THR A 31 2.19 -18.68 1.87
CA THR A 31 3.24 -19.60 1.39
C THR A 31 4.60 -18.97 1.60
N ASN A 32 5.65 -19.77 1.73
CA ASN A 32 7.00 -19.28 2.05
C ASN A 32 7.53 -18.23 1.05
N ASP A 33 7.12 -18.28 -0.22
CA ASP A 33 7.49 -17.26 -1.21
C ASP A 33 7.04 -15.85 -0.81
N LEU A 34 5.95 -15.70 -0.05
CA LEU A 34 5.46 -14.40 0.43
C LEU A 34 6.34 -13.80 1.53
N ASN A 35 7.30 -14.56 2.07
CA ASN A 35 8.30 -14.06 3.01
C ASN A 35 9.49 -13.41 2.30
N ASP A 36 9.72 -13.73 1.02
CA ASP A 36 10.76 -13.11 0.21
C ASP A 36 10.18 -11.95 -0.61
N PRO A 37 10.52 -10.68 -0.29
CA PRO A 37 10.02 -9.52 -1.03
C PRO A 37 10.48 -9.47 -2.49
N LYS A 38 11.44 -10.31 -2.89
CA LYS A 38 11.88 -10.44 -4.29
C LYS A 38 11.22 -11.59 -5.02
N SER A 39 10.45 -12.44 -4.34
CA SER A 39 9.77 -13.54 -5.02
C SER A 39 8.71 -12.99 -5.98
N GLN A 40 8.52 -13.69 -7.10
CA GLN A 40 7.49 -13.34 -8.07
C GLN A 40 6.10 -13.31 -7.42
N LYS A 41 5.84 -14.21 -6.47
CA LYS A 41 4.55 -14.30 -5.78
C LYS A 41 4.30 -13.10 -4.87
N PHE A 42 5.31 -12.64 -4.12
CA PHE A 42 5.22 -11.42 -3.34
C PHE A 42 4.92 -10.23 -4.23
N LEU A 43 5.69 -10.07 -5.32
CA LEU A 43 5.56 -8.92 -6.22
C LEU A 43 4.17 -8.84 -6.86
N LEU A 44 3.66 -9.96 -7.40
CA LEU A 44 2.32 -10.01 -8.00
C LEU A 44 1.21 -9.72 -6.98
N GLN A 45 1.32 -10.27 -5.76
CA GLN A 45 0.32 -10.04 -4.73
C GLN A 45 0.36 -8.59 -4.21
N ALA A 46 1.57 -8.04 -4.02
CA ALA A 46 1.76 -6.66 -3.61
C ALA A 46 1.20 -5.69 -4.66
N GLU A 47 1.46 -5.94 -5.95
CA GLU A 47 0.93 -5.15 -7.05
C GLU A 47 -0.60 -5.16 -7.09
N ALA A 48 -1.23 -6.32 -6.92
CA ALA A 48 -2.69 -6.44 -6.91
C ALA A 48 -3.31 -5.60 -5.77
N ILE A 49 -2.74 -5.67 -4.56
CA ILE A 49 -3.22 -4.91 -3.40
C ILE A 49 -3.00 -3.40 -3.60
N GLN A 50 -1.81 -3.01 -4.06
CA GLN A 50 -1.47 -1.61 -4.30
C GLN A 50 -2.37 -1.00 -5.39
N SER A 51 -2.66 -1.76 -6.45
CA SER A 51 -3.57 -1.33 -7.52
C SER A 51 -4.99 -1.15 -7.02
N TYR A 52 -5.47 -2.06 -6.17
CA TYR A 52 -6.77 -1.94 -5.51
C TYR A 52 -6.85 -0.70 -4.61
N LEU A 53 -5.82 -0.44 -3.80
CA LEU A 53 -5.75 0.73 -2.94
C LEU A 53 -5.70 2.03 -3.76
N ALA A 54 -4.89 2.07 -4.82
CA ALA A 54 -4.81 3.24 -5.70
C ALA A 54 -6.19 3.64 -6.26
N LYS A 55 -6.93 2.67 -6.81
CA LYS A 55 -8.29 2.88 -7.32
C LYS A 55 -9.28 3.30 -6.22
N SER A 56 -9.14 2.72 -5.03
CA SER A 56 -9.98 3.06 -3.87
C SER A 56 -9.73 4.48 -3.39
N TYR A 57 -8.47 4.91 -3.33
CA TYR A 57 -8.13 6.27 -2.92
C TYR A 57 -8.49 7.30 -3.99
N GLU A 58 -8.26 7.01 -5.26
CA GLU A 58 -8.62 7.88 -6.39
C GLU A 58 -10.10 8.28 -6.36
N SER A 59 -10.98 7.34 -6.02
CA SER A 59 -12.43 7.57 -5.90
C SER A 59 -12.88 8.14 -4.54
N SER A 60 -11.96 8.32 -3.59
CA SER A 60 -12.27 8.78 -2.22
C SER A 60 -12.03 10.27 -2.02
N PHE A 61 -12.51 10.80 -0.88
CA PHE A 61 -12.20 12.16 -0.44
C PHE A 61 -10.68 12.44 -0.30
N LEU A 62 -9.87 11.40 -0.09
CA LEU A 62 -8.43 11.50 0.11
C LEU A 62 -7.63 11.40 -1.20
N GLY A 63 -8.28 11.16 -2.35
CA GLY A 63 -7.62 10.89 -3.63
C GLY A 63 -6.66 11.99 -4.08
N LYS A 64 -7.05 13.25 -3.91
CA LYS A 64 -6.19 14.42 -4.23
C LYS A 64 -4.89 14.49 -3.41
N TYR A 65 -4.80 13.74 -2.32
CA TYR A 65 -3.63 13.71 -1.46
C TYR A 65 -2.83 12.42 -1.58
N TYR A 66 -3.43 11.36 -2.13
CA TYR A 66 -2.80 10.06 -2.27
C TYR A 66 -1.65 10.12 -3.27
N LEU A 67 -0.47 9.62 -2.87
CA LEU A 67 0.68 9.46 -3.78
C LEU A 67 0.88 7.99 -4.16
N LYS A 68 1.00 7.11 -3.17
CA LYS A 68 1.20 5.68 -3.38
C LYS A 68 0.91 4.88 -2.11
N SER A 69 0.71 3.58 -2.32
CA SER A 69 0.72 2.55 -1.29
C SER A 69 1.86 1.57 -1.55
N VAL A 70 2.43 1.04 -0.48
CA VAL A 70 3.46 -0.02 -0.57
C VAL A 70 3.09 -1.13 0.41
N VAL A 71 3.13 -2.37 -0.06
CA VAL A 71 3.07 -3.55 0.82
C VAL A 71 4.47 -3.83 1.35
N ALA A 72 4.65 -3.69 2.66
CA ALA A 72 5.96 -3.92 3.28
C ALA A 72 6.22 -5.42 3.58
N ALA A 73 5.17 -6.18 3.90
CA ALA A 73 5.24 -7.60 4.24
C ALA A 73 3.83 -8.23 4.19
N PHE A 74 3.79 -9.55 3.98
CA PHE A 74 2.59 -10.36 4.09
C PHE A 74 2.48 -10.98 5.48
#